data_AF-A0A371F2K1-F1
#
_entry.id   AF-A0A371F2K1-F1
#
_cell.length_a   1.000
_cell.length_b   1.000
_cell.length_c   1.000
_cell.angle_alpha   90.00
_cell.angle_beta   90.00
_cell.angle_gamma   90.00
#
_symmetry.space_group_name_H-M   'P 1'
#
loop_
_entity.id
_entity.type
_entity.pdbx_description
1 polymer ?
#
loop_
_entity_poly.entity_id
_entity_poly.type
_entity_poly.pdbx_seq_one_letter_code
_entity_poly.pdbx_strand_id
1 'polypeptide(L)'
;MEVLSKFLFGILNSITSKCMVLLVTILILRALLFPSFPGFDGIEWSNLVYIRTPSLNSDFRIRQDKFLAVPQLVWGLNNQKIAFARACLTARMLNRTLLMPSLSASLFYKEIDLLQPISFDKVFQFEKFNVLCRGFVRLGRYSDVLNRTQVLEMEKGSGRRWTVERDLLQLKEHSEGPFDDYEVIQIVGKNPFLWHDHWPVKDYAKVFECLDLTDEIAKEADRVVSRIRAVGKEVLDNTEAMEQENSITSNGSSFQPLPYVAVHMRIEIDWMIHCEKLEQRLNTNQICSSKKEIMERVGNIARLKTPVVVYLAVADKLLQNSSILEGWEEGFLPFEKKRLGVDGIYKKYPYLIQSAIDYEVCLRADIFVGNSFSTFSSLIVLERTQKIITMGVTNMCGTDLKWPSYAYNIQGESNGPMRWVTNMSESIRFHVVVRNAAVENSIFRNDFLDCNWCLVNKASLNGEGRMSCLVHFDRPRRKKQGPSELFEKPNFSVPNAPSEDSN
;
A
#
# COMPACT_ATOMS: atom_id res chain seq x y z
N MET A 1 11.67 -0.04 -74.63
CA MET A 1 11.17 0.85 -73.56
C MET A 1 10.02 1.78 -74.00
N GLU A 2 9.77 1.99 -75.29
CA GLU A 2 8.61 2.79 -75.75
C GLU A 2 7.23 2.09 -75.63
N VAL A 3 7.19 0.75 -75.63
CA VAL A 3 5.93 0.00 -75.53
C VAL A 3 5.40 -0.08 -74.09
N LEU A 4 6.30 -0.09 -73.09
CA LEU A 4 5.92 -0.06 -71.66
C LEU A 4 5.45 1.34 -71.21
N SER A 5 6.04 2.40 -71.79
CA SER A 5 5.67 3.79 -71.51
C SER A 5 4.24 4.12 -71.96
N LYS A 6 3.81 3.62 -73.13
CA LYS A 6 2.46 3.86 -73.65
C LYS A 6 1.37 3.06 -72.93
N PHE A 7 1.70 1.91 -72.33
CA PHE A 7 0.74 1.10 -71.56
C PHE A 7 0.48 1.67 -70.16
N LEU A 8 1.48 2.30 -69.52
CA LEU A 8 1.35 2.89 -68.19
C LEU A 8 0.70 4.28 -68.21
N PHE A 9 0.89 5.09 -69.25
CA PHE A 9 0.28 6.43 -69.34
C PHE A 9 -1.22 6.42 -69.71
N GLY A 10 -1.73 5.33 -70.29
CA GLY A 10 -3.15 5.20 -70.68
C GLY A 10 -4.10 4.83 -69.53
N ILE A 11 -3.59 4.20 -68.46
CA ILE A 11 -4.41 3.65 -67.36
C ILE A 11 -4.52 4.63 -66.16
N LEU A 12 -3.72 5.70 -66.14
CA LEU A 12 -3.62 6.67 -65.03
C LEU A 12 -4.36 8.00 -65.22
N ASN A 13 -5.16 8.15 -66.29
CA ASN A 13 -5.97 9.36 -66.53
C ASN A 13 -7.47 9.21 -66.20
N SER A 14 -7.92 8.04 -65.78
CA SER A 14 -9.27 7.87 -65.23
C SER A 14 -9.31 8.30 -63.77
N ILE A 15 -10.31 9.09 -63.39
CA ILE A 15 -10.58 9.52 -62.01
C ILE A 15 -10.63 8.30 -61.07
N THR A 16 -11.19 7.19 -61.55
CA THR A 16 -11.30 5.94 -60.80
C THR A 16 -9.94 5.36 -60.46
N SER A 17 -8.97 5.43 -61.37
CA SER A 17 -7.60 4.95 -61.17
C SER A 17 -6.85 5.81 -60.13
N LYS A 18 -7.03 7.14 -60.22
CA LYS A 18 -6.45 8.08 -59.24
C LYS A 18 -7.03 7.87 -57.85
N CYS A 19 -8.36 7.66 -57.73
CA CYS A 19 -9.00 7.34 -56.46
C CYS A 19 -8.50 6.02 -55.87
N MET A 20 -8.32 4.98 -56.69
CA MET A 20 -7.81 3.68 -56.21
C MET A 20 -6.37 3.79 -55.70
N VAL A 21 -5.49 4.51 -56.42
CA VAL A 21 -4.11 4.76 -55.96
C VAL A 21 -4.11 5.55 -54.64
N LEU A 22 -4.96 6.57 -54.52
CA LEU A 22 -5.04 7.38 -53.31
C LEU A 22 -5.58 6.57 -52.12
N LEU A 23 -6.56 5.70 -52.36
CA LEU A 23 -7.15 4.81 -51.35
C LEU A 23 -6.14 3.76 -50.88
N VAL A 24 -5.36 3.15 -51.78
CA VAL A 24 -4.26 2.24 -51.44
C VAL A 24 -3.17 2.98 -50.65
N THR A 25 -2.83 4.21 -51.04
CA THR A 25 -1.82 5.01 -50.34
C THR A 25 -2.29 5.37 -48.92
N ILE A 26 -3.56 5.73 -48.73
CA ILE A 26 -4.16 5.96 -47.40
C ILE A 26 -4.17 4.69 -46.56
N LEU A 27 -4.49 3.53 -47.14
CA LEU A 27 -4.49 2.26 -46.40
C LEU A 27 -3.09 1.86 -45.95
N ILE A 28 -2.07 2.09 -46.79
CA ILE A 28 -0.66 1.85 -46.43
C ILE A 28 -0.22 2.84 -45.34
N LEU A 29 -0.53 4.13 -45.47
CA LEU A 29 -0.26 5.13 -44.43
C LEU A 29 -0.95 4.79 -43.11
N ARG A 30 -2.20 4.30 -43.15
CA ARG A 30 -2.94 3.86 -41.97
C ARG A 30 -2.29 2.64 -41.32
N ALA A 31 -1.83 1.67 -42.11
CA ALA A 31 -1.14 0.48 -41.60
C ALA A 31 0.24 0.81 -41.02
N LEU A 32 0.94 1.80 -41.58
CA LEU A 32 2.28 2.21 -41.12
C LEU A 32 2.24 3.17 -39.92
N LEU A 33 1.22 4.04 -39.82
CA LEU A 33 1.10 5.04 -38.75
C LEU A 33 0.25 4.57 -37.57
N PHE A 34 -0.57 3.53 -37.73
CA PHE A 34 -1.38 2.95 -36.66
C PHE A 34 -1.13 1.43 -36.56
N PRO A 35 -0.24 0.96 -35.66
CA PRO A 35 -0.15 -0.47 -35.39
C PRO A 35 -1.51 -0.95 -34.85
N SER A 36 -1.98 -2.04 -35.43
CA SER A 36 -3.28 -2.64 -35.11
C SER A 36 -3.30 -3.11 -33.66
N PHE A 37 -4.13 -2.47 -32.83
CA PHE A 37 -4.55 -3.02 -31.54
C PHE A 37 -5.55 -4.16 -31.78
N PRO A 38 -5.47 -5.29 -31.06
CA PRO A 38 -6.50 -6.31 -31.11
C PRO A 38 -7.77 -5.80 -30.39
N GLY A 39 -8.91 -6.03 -31.03
CA GLY A 39 -10.18 -5.38 -30.72
C GLY A 39 -10.87 -5.82 -29.44
N PHE A 40 -11.84 -5.00 -29.04
CA PHE A 40 -12.96 -5.42 -28.22
C PHE A 40 -14.22 -4.65 -28.63
N ASP A 41 -15.31 -5.39 -28.80
CA ASP A 41 -16.61 -4.97 -29.33
C ASP A 41 -17.38 -3.99 -28.44
N GLY A 42 -18.11 -3.10 -29.10
CA GLY A 42 -19.46 -2.64 -28.75
C GLY A 42 -19.70 -1.97 -27.39
N ILE A 43 -19.70 -0.63 -27.35
CA ILE A 43 -20.42 0.14 -26.32
C ILE A 43 -21.43 1.06 -27.00
N GLU A 44 -22.70 0.81 -26.67
CA GLU A 44 -23.89 1.60 -27.00
C GLU A 44 -23.84 2.93 -26.22
N TRP A 45 -23.83 4.04 -26.95
CA TRP A 45 -23.77 5.40 -26.40
C TRP A 45 -25.18 5.93 -26.12
N SER A 46 -25.56 6.10 -24.85
CA SER A 46 -26.50 7.17 -24.47
C SER A 46 -26.39 7.55 -22.99
N ASN A 47 -26.32 8.86 -22.76
CA ASN A 47 -26.37 9.60 -21.48
C ASN A 47 -25.05 9.82 -20.72
N LEU A 48 -24.15 10.58 -21.35
CA LEU A 48 -22.96 11.16 -20.73
C LEU A 48 -23.20 12.66 -20.44
N VAL A 49 -23.48 12.99 -19.17
CA VAL A 49 -23.30 14.35 -18.65
C VAL A 49 -21.79 14.59 -18.58
N TYR A 50 -21.32 15.48 -19.45
CA TYR A 50 -19.92 15.73 -19.76
C TYR A 50 -19.22 16.49 -18.62
N ILE A 51 -18.65 15.76 -17.65
CA ILE A 51 -17.58 16.31 -16.80
C ILE A 51 -16.26 15.92 -17.48
N ARG A 52 -15.65 16.93 -18.13
CA ARG A 52 -14.40 16.84 -18.88
C ARG A 52 -13.22 16.62 -17.92
N THR A 53 -12.97 15.40 -17.49
CA THR A 53 -11.63 15.00 -17.04
C THR A 53 -10.74 14.88 -18.28
N PRO A 54 -9.63 15.61 -18.39
CA PRO A 54 -8.71 15.41 -19.50
C PRO A 54 -8.07 14.03 -19.34
N SER A 55 -8.50 13.08 -20.16
CA SER A 55 -7.74 11.88 -20.49
C SER A 55 -6.44 12.33 -21.17
N LEU A 56 -5.38 12.51 -20.38
CA LEU A 56 -4.03 12.85 -20.84
C LEU A 56 -3.33 11.60 -21.36
N ASN A 57 -3.82 11.06 -22.48
CA ASN A 57 -3.06 10.15 -23.36
C ASN A 57 -2.56 10.94 -24.57
N SER A 58 -1.71 11.93 -24.30
CA SER A 58 -0.75 12.48 -25.25
C SER A 58 0.62 12.17 -24.67
N ASP A 59 1.63 11.86 -25.49
CA ASP A 59 2.99 11.50 -25.07
C ASP A 59 3.65 12.52 -24.11
N PHE A 60 3.30 12.49 -22.81
CA PHE A 60 4.00 13.21 -21.75
C PHE A 60 5.34 12.51 -21.53
N ARG A 61 6.30 12.82 -22.38
CA ARG A 61 7.69 12.45 -22.13
C ARG A 61 8.16 13.31 -20.95
N ILE A 62 8.12 12.73 -19.74
CA ILE A 62 8.64 13.33 -18.52
C ILE A 62 10.00 13.95 -18.82
N ARG A 63 10.14 15.23 -18.49
CA ARG A 63 11.35 16.00 -18.78
C ARG A 63 12.56 15.37 -18.12
N GLN A 64 13.63 15.25 -18.90
CA GLN A 64 14.90 14.69 -18.44
C GLN A 64 15.89 15.77 -18.03
N ASP A 65 15.58 17.03 -18.32
CA ASP A 65 16.40 18.22 -18.05
C ASP A 65 15.93 19.01 -16.82
N LYS A 66 14.88 18.54 -16.14
CA LYS A 66 14.29 19.20 -14.97
C LYS A 66 14.00 18.20 -13.87
N PHE A 67 14.22 18.66 -12.65
CA PHE A 67 14.28 17.79 -11.48
C PHE A 67 13.46 18.32 -10.31
N LEU A 68 12.87 17.38 -9.56
CA LEU A 68 12.33 17.61 -8.22
C LEU A 68 13.25 16.91 -7.21
N ALA A 69 13.79 17.66 -6.26
CA ALA A 69 14.51 17.11 -5.11
C ALA A 69 13.60 17.11 -3.89
N VAL A 70 13.68 16.05 -3.08
CA VAL A 70 12.99 15.95 -1.80
C VAL A 70 13.95 15.57 -0.69
N PRO A 71 13.67 15.93 0.57
CA PRO A 71 14.46 15.50 1.72
C PRO A 71 14.40 13.99 1.90
N GLN A 72 15.30 13.47 2.74
CA GLN A 72 15.30 12.05 3.11
C GLN A 72 13.90 11.59 3.57
N LEU A 73 13.49 10.43 3.07
CA LEU A 73 12.26 9.77 3.52
C LEU A 73 12.57 9.07 4.84
N VAL A 74 12.03 9.60 5.94
CA VAL A 74 12.12 9.01 7.27
C VAL A 74 10.83 8.24 7.59
N TRP A 75 10.77 7.44 8.67
CA TRP A 75 9.68 6.52 9.11
C TRP A 75 9.90 5.04 8.78
N GLY A 76 8.98 4.16 9.17
CA GLY A 76 9.01 2.74 8.77
C GLY A 76 8.78 2.55 7.27
N LEU A 77 9.15 1.37 6.74
CA LEU A 77 9.15 1.06 5.30
C LEU A 77 7.89 1.52 4.55
N ASN A 78 6.72 1.16 5.07
CA ASN A 78 5.45 1.44 4.38
C ASN A 78 5.13 2.93 4.32
N ASN A 79 5.46 3.68 5.38
CA ASN A 79 5.31 5.14 5.37
C ASN A 79 6.32 5.77 4.40
N GLN A 80 7.52 5.21 4.28
CA GLN A 80 8.50 5.63 3.26
C GLN A 80 8.03 5.30 1.84
N LYS A 81 7.40 4.14 1.59
CA LYS A 81 6.78 3.81 0.29
C LYS A 81 5.74 4.88 -0.08
N ILE A 82 4.85 5.24 0.84
CA ILE A 82 3.82 6.28 0.61
C ILE A 82 4.45 7.65 0.35
N ALA A 83 5.43 8.05 1.16
CA ALA A 83 6.17 9.29 0.97
C ALA A 83 6.85 9.34 -0.41
N PHE A 84 7.48 8.23 -0.81
CA PHE A 84 8.09 8.08 -2.12
C PHE A 84 7.07 8.20 -3.26
N ALA A 85 5.91 7.55 -3.13
CA ALA A 85 4.85 7.65 -4.12
C ALA A 85 4.30 9.08 -4.22
N ARG A 86 4.10 9.76 -3.08
CA ARG A 86 3.77 11.20 -3.06
C ARG A 86 4.81 12.01 -3.80
N ALA A 87 6.10 11.79 -3.55
CA ALA A 87 7.20 12.47 -4.24
C ALA A 87 7.15 12.26 -5.76
N CYS A 88 6.92 11.02 -6.20
CA CYS A 88 6.83 10.67 -7.61
C CYS A 88 5.65 11.36 -8.30
N LEU A 89 4.49 11.38 -7.65
CA LEU A 89 3.27 11.98 -8.20
C LEU A 89 3.34 13.51 -8.19
N THR A 90 3.99 14.11 -7.18
CA THR A 90 4.32 15.54 -7.20
C THR A 90 5.30 15.86 -8.33
N ALA A 91 6.35 15.06 -8.54
CA ALA A 91 7.27 15.26 -9.66
C ALA A 91 6.54 15.19 -11.01
N ARG A 92 5.61 14.23 -11.15
CA ARG A 92 4.76 14.09 -12.33
C ARG A 92 3.87 15.31 -12.55
N MET A 93 3.22 15.83 -11.50
CA MET A 93 2.41 17.05 -11.56
C MET A 93 3.23 18.25 -12.05
N LEU A 94 4.48 18.36 -11.61
CA LEU A 94 5.41 19.41 -12.02
C LEU A 94 6.11 19.11 -13.36
N ASN A 95 5.77 18.00 -14.03
CA ASN A 95 6.43 17.51 -15.25
C ASN A 95 7.98 17.38 -15.12
N ARG A 96 8.44 16.84 -13.99
CA ARG A 96 9.86 16.72 -13.61
C ARG A 96 10.26 15.28 -13.34
N THR A 97 11.55 14.99 -13.51
CA THR A 97 12.17 13.77 -13.01
C THR A 97 12.40 13.89 -11.49
N LEU A 98 12.00 12.90 -10.69
CA LEU A 98 12.30 12.89 -9.26
C LEU A 98 13.76 12.50 -9.05
N LEU A 99 14.55 13.32 -8.37
CA LEU A 99 15.89 12.92 -7.94
C LEU A 99 15.78 11.84 -6.87
N MET A 100 16.50 10.75 -7.09
CA MET A 100 16.46 9.55 -6.24
C MET A 100 16.62 9.92 -4.76
N PRO A 101 15.57 9.78 -3.94
CA PRO A 101 15.65 10.18 -2.54
C PRO A 101 16.42 9.14 -1.72
N SER A 102 17.01 9.57 -0.61
CA SER A 102 17.50 8.66 0.43
C SER A 102 16.36 8.20 1.33
N LEU A 103 16.48 6.98 1.83
CA LEU A 103 15.56 6.32 2.77
C LEU A 103 16.18 6.32 4.17
N SER A 104 15.41 5.93 5.19
CA SER A 104 15.92 5.71 6.55
C SER A 104 15.88 4.23 6.94
N ALA A 105 16.99 3.70 7.43
CA ALA A 105 17.06 2.33 7.95
C ALA A 105 16.51 2.20 9.39
N SER A 106 16.28 3.31 10.08
CA SER A 106 15.90 3.36 11.50
C SER A 106 14.37 3.33 11.70
N LEU A 107 13.94 2.64 12.76
CA LEU A 107 12.55 2.64 13.24
C LEU A 107 12.20 3.94 13.99
N PHE A 108 13.18 4.56 14.66
CA PHE A 108 12.98 5.70 15.55
C PHE A 108 13.04 7.02 14.79
N TYR A 109 11.93 7.39 14.16
CA TYR A 109 11.80 8.67 13.44
C TYR A 109 11.78 9.91 14.34
N LYS A 110 11.73 9.74 15.67
CA LYS A 110 11.68 10.83 16.65
C LYS A 110 13.08 11.28 17.12
N GLU A 111 14.09 10.45 16.88
CA GLU A 111 15.48 10.71 17.29
C GLU A 111 16.29 10.96 16.02
N ILE A 112 16.25 12.22 15.56
CA ILE A 112 16.83 12.67 14.28
C ILE A 112 18.32 12.30 14.21
N ASP A 113 19.02 12.35 15.35
CA ASP A 113 20.44 12.03 15.46
C ASP A 113 20.76 10.53 15.26
N LEU A 114 19.74 9.66 15.30
CA LEU A 114 19.85 8.22 15.06
C LEU A 114 19.35 7.80 13.67
N LEU A 115 19.01 8.75 12.80
CA LEU A 115 18.59 8.46 11.44
C LEU A 115 19.77 7.96 10.63
N GLN A 116 19.76 6.67 10.31
CA GLN A 116 20.74 6.06 9.42
C GLN A 116 20.23 6.13 7.98
N PRO A 117 20.83 6.96 7.11
CA PRO A 117 20.44 6.99 5.70
C PRO A 117 20.79 5.68 5.02
N ILE A 118 19.89 5.21 4.18
CA ILE A 118 20.11 4.10 3.26
C ILE A 118 19.70 4.56 1.86
N SER A 119 20.53 4.27 0.87
CA SER A 119 20.25 4.66 -0.51
C SER A 119 19.10 3.82 -1.07
N PHE A 120 18.31 4.41 -1.96
CA PHE A 120 17.16 3.75 -2.58
C PHE A 120 17.55 2.42 -3.24
N ASP A 121 18.67 2.39 -3.95
CA ASP A 121 19.21 1.23 -4.68
C ASP A 121 19.68 0.07 -3.80
N LYS A 122 19.77 0.27 -2.47
CA LYS A 122 20.00 -0.82 -1.51
C LYS A 122 18.71 -1.54 -1.12
N VAL A 123 17.55 -0.92 -1.36
CA VAL A 123 16.24 -1.47 -1.01
C VAL A 123 15.46 -1.86 -2.26
N PHE A 124 15.47 -1.00 -3.28
CA PHE A 124 14.70 -1.15 -4.50
C PHE A 124 15.59 -1.06 -5.76
N GLN A 125 15.20 -1.74 -6.83
CA GLN A 125 15.94 -1.74 -8.09
C GLN A 125 15.69 -0.46 -8.90
N PHE A 126 16.62 0.49 -8.86
CA PHE A 126 16.50 1.79 -9.55
C PHE A 126 16.21 1.67 -11.05
N GLU A 127 16.97 0.85 -11.78
CA GLU A 127 16.80 0.74 -13.24
C GLU A 127 15.47 0.05 -13.58
N LYS A 128 15.11 -1.01 -12.84
CA LYS A 128 13.85 -1.72 -13.01
C LYS A 128 12.65 -0.84 -12.69
N PHE A 129 12.74 0.02 -11.67
CA PHE A 129 11.72 1.03 -11.38
C PHE A 129 11.45 1.91 -12.60
N ASN A 130 12.51 2.47 -13.20
CA ASN A 130 12.40 3.33 -14.38
C ASN A 130 11.86 2.60 -15.63
N VAL A 131 12.10 1.30 -15.74
CA VAL A 131 11.52 0.45 -16.79
C VAL A 131 10.02 0.22 -16.55
N LEU A 132 9.64 -0.18 -15.34
CA LEU A 132 8.25 -0.52 -14.98
C LEU A 132 7.32 0.70 -14.97
N CYS A 133 7.85 1.87 -14.58
CA CYS A 133 7.11 3.13 -14.50
C CYS A 133 7.29 4.04 -15.71
N ARG A 134 7.86 3.52 -16.82
CA ARG A 134 8.11 4.30 -18.04
C ARG A 134 6.83 5.01 -18.52
N GLY A 135 6.94 6.32 -18.74
CA GLY A 135 5.83 7.16 -19.20
C GLY A 135 4.85 7.58 -18.09
N PHE A 136 5.01 7.08 -16.87
CA PHE A 136 4.17 7.44 -15.73
C PHE A 136 4.91 8.35 -14.75
N VAL A 137 6.05 7.88 -14.21
CA VAL A 137 6.98 8.64 -13.35
C VAL A 137 8.42 8.26 -13.70
N ARG A 138 9.41 9.07 -13.30
CA ARG A 138 10.82 8.79 -13.58
C ARG A 138 11.70 9.19 -12.40
N LEU A 139 12.69 8.35 -12.10
CA LEU A 139 13.81 8.67 -11.20
C LEU A 139 15.05 9.08 -11.98
N GLY A 140 15.75 10.09 -11.47
CA GLY A 140 17.05 10.56 -11.94
C GLY A 140 18.09 10.47 -10.82
N ARG A 141 19.36 10.45 -11.20
CA ARG A 141 20.49 10.51 -10.26
C ARG A 141 20.90 11.96 -10.07
N TYR A 142 21.50 12.28 -8.93
CA TYR A 142 22.10 13.60 -8.71
C TYR A 142 23.23 13.92 -9.72
N SER A 143 23.86 12.88 -10.30
CA SER A 143 24.83 13.04 -11.39
C SER A 143 24.22 13.54 -12.71
N ASP A 144 22.89 13.48 -12.86
CA ASP A 144 22.19 13.90 -14.08
C ASP A 144 21.93 15.42 -14.08
N VAL A 145 22.16 16.10 -12.95
CA VAL A 145 21.97 17.55 -12.78
C VAL A 145 23.18 18.30 -13.34
N LEU A 146 22.91 19.27 -14.22
CA LEU A 146 23.94 20.06 -14.91
C LEU A 146 24.29 21.38 -14.18
N ASN A 147 23.52 21.76 -13.16
CA ASN A 147 23.67 22.98 -12.37
C ASN A 147 23.61 24.26 -13.22
N ARG A 148 22.68 24.31 -14.19
CA ARG A 148 22.44 25.45 -15.07
C ARG A 148 21.79 26.62 -14.36
N THR A 149 21.04 26.35 -13.30
CA THR A 149 20.38 27.34 -12.45
C THR A 149 20.73 27.09 -11.00
N GLN A 150 20.52 28.10 -10.14
CA GLN A 150 20.42 27.85 -8.71
C GLN A 150 19.24 26.90 -8.40
N VAL A 151 19.26 26.28 -7.22
CA VAL A 151 18.15 25.46 -6.74
C VAL A 151 17.02 26.36 -6.26
N LEU A 152 15.80 26.13 -6.74
CA LEU A 152 14.61 26.79 -6.21
C LEU A 152 14.10 26.01 -4.99
N GLU A 153 14.15 26.60 -3.82
CA GLU A 153 13.53 26.03 -2.64
C GLU A 153 12.02 26.30 -2.63
N MET A 154 11.23 25.24 -2.51
CA MET A 154 9.78 25.29 -2.34
C MET A 154 9.44 24.87 -0.91
N GLU A 155 9.11 25.85 -0.08
CA GLU A 155 8.58 25.60 1.26
C GLU A 155 7.13 25.11 1.18
N LYS A 156 6.87 23.94 1.77
CA LYS A 156 5.50 23.48 1.95
C LYS A 156 4.79 24.38 2.93
N GLY A 157 3.63 24.91 2.54
CA GLY A 157 2.82 25.65 3.48
C GLY A 157 2.31 24.78 4.64
N SER A 158 2.06 25.44 5.77
CA SER A 158 1.77 24.79 7.04
C SER A 158 0.68 25.52 7.83
N GLY A 159 0.15 24.84 8.85
CA GLY A 159 -0.88 25.37 9.73
C GLY A 159 -2.30 25.32 9.16
N ARG A 160 -3.26 25.83 9.95
CA ARG A 160 -4.71 25.71 9.67
C ARG A 160 -5.17 26.31 8.35
N ARG A 161 -4.43 27.29 7.85
CA ARG A 161 -4.76 28.04 6.63
C ARG A 161 -4.26 27.33 5.37
N TRP A 162 -3.58 26.20 5.51
CA TRP A 162 -3.09 25.41 4.38
C TRP A 162 -4.11 24.33 4.06
N THR A 163 -4.85 24.49 2.96
CA THR A 163 -5.91 23.56 2.52
C THR A 163 -5.43 22.71 1.34
N VAL A 164 -6.18 21.67 0.98
CA VAL A 164 -5.92 20.83 -0.21
C VAL A 164 -5.79 21.70 -1.46
N GLU A 165 -6.70 22.67 -1.62
CA GLU A 165 -6.78 23.56 -2.78
C GLU A 165 -5.57 24.50 -2.85
N ARG A 166 -5.11 25.02 -1.71
CA ARG A 166 -3.91 25.87 -1.64
C ARG A 166 -2.65 25.09 -1.96
N ASP A 167 -2.58 23.84 -1.50
CA ASP A 167 -1.52 22.90 -1.82
C ASP A 167 -1.45 22.67 -3.34
N LEU A 168 -2.59 22.38 -3.98
CA LEU A 168 -2.68 22.21 -5.44
C LEU A 168 -2.38 23.50 -6.20
N LEU A 169 -2.83 24.65 -5.70
CA LEU A 169 -2.54 25.94 -6.31
C LEU A 169 -1.03 26.23 -6.29
N GLN A 170 -0.35 25.98 -5.16
CA GLN A 170 1.10 26.12 -5.07
C GLN A 170 1.81 25.22 -6.08
N LEU A 171 1.42 23.95 -6.19
CA LEU A 171 2.01 23.04 -7.18
C LEU A 171 1.79 23.52 -8.61
N LYS A 172 0.59 24.03 -8.91
CA LYS A 172 0.29 24.55 -10.24
C LYS A 172 1.13 25.78 -10.57
N GLU A 173 1.26 26.72 -9.63
CA GLU A 173 2.14 27.89 -9.79
C GLU A 173 3.58 27.46 -10.06
N HIS A 174 4.09 26.44 -9.38
CA HIS A 174 5.46 25.94 -9.55
C HIS A 174 5.64 25.03 -10.78
N SER A 175 4.56 24.67 -11.48
CA SER A 175 4.60 23.90 -12.74
C SER A 175 4.67 24.79 -13.99
N GLU A 176 4.49 26.10 -13.84
CA GLU A 176 4.37 27.05 -14.94
C GLU A 176 5.20 28.32 -14.70
N GLY A 177 5.45 29.10 -15.76
CA GLY A 177 6.04 30.42 -15.66
C GLY A 177 7.47 30.44 -15.10
N PRO A 178 7.87 31.49 -14.35
CA PRO A 178 9.27 31.71 -13.96
C PRO A 178 9.82 30.65 -13.00
N PHE A 179 8.96 29.89 -12.32
CA PHE A 179 9.39 28.79 -11.46
C PHE A 179 9.82 27.57 -12.29
N ASP A 180 9.22 27.33 -13.46
CA ASP A 180 9.60 26.20 -14.31
C ASP A 180 10.98 26.40 -14.97
N ASP A 181 11.46 27.64 -15.05
CA ASP A 181 12.79 27.97 -15.59
C ASP A 181 13.94 27.38 -14.77
N TYR A 182 13.71 27.03 -13.51
CA TYR A 182 14.70 26.40 -12.64
C TYR A 182 14.91 24.93 -13.00
N GLU A 183 16.17 24.52 -13.11
CA GLU A 183 16.56 23.12 -13.34
C GLU A 183 16.07 22.22 -12.19
N VAL A 184 16.31 22.63 -10.95
CA VAL A 184 15.96 21.88 -9.75
C VAL A 184 14.98 22.69 -8.90
N ILE A 185 13.84 22.08 -8.57
CA ILE A 185 12.97 22.53 -7.48
C ILE A 185 13.21 21.59 -6.31
N GLN A 186 13.54 22.12 -5.14
CA GLN A 186 13.76 21.35 -3.92
C GLN A 186 12.63 21.60 -2.93
N ILE A 187 11.91 20.56 -2.54
CA ILE A 187 10.96 20.65 -1.43
C ILE A 187 11.75 20.75 -0.13
N VAL A 188 11.43 21.74 0.69
CA VAL A 188 12.07 21.93 2.01
C VAL A 188 11.03 21.86 3.14
N GLY A 189 11.48 21.50 4.34
CA GLY A 189 10.66 21.42 5.55
C GLY A 189 10.78 20.11 6.34
N LYS A 190 10.31 20.10 7.59
CA LYS A 190 10.48 18.97 8.54
C LYS A 190 9.71 17.70 8.17
N ASN A 191 8.63 17.81 7.41
CA ASN A 191 7.76 16.69 7.05
C ASN A 191 7.21 16.91 5.62
N PRO A 192 8.08 16.86 4.61
CA PRO A 192 7.76 17.28 3.24
C PRO A 192 6.72 16.39 2.55
N PHE A 193 6.26 15.30 3.18
CA PHE A 193 5.22 14.39 2.67
C PHE A 193 3.90 14.46 3.42
N LEU A 194 3.73 15.42 4.34
CA LEU A 194 2.41 15.77 4.92
C LEU A 194 1.63 16.72 3.99
N TRP A 195 1.73 16.51 2.69
CA TRP A 195 0.78 17.10 1.75
C TRP A 195 -0.58 16.49 2.01
N HIS A 196 -1.64 17.20 1.62
CA HIS A 196 -2.91 16.52 1.50
C HIS A 196 -2.78 15.44 0.41
N ASP A 197 -3.52 14.35 0.56
CA ASP A 197 -3.53 13.33 -0.48
C ASP A 197 -4.33 13.84 -1.68
N HIS A 198 -3.61 14.18 -2.75
CA HIS A 198 -4.17 14.73 -3.99
C HIS A 198 -4.49 13.66 -5.03
N TRP A 199 -3.88 12.48 -4.88
CA TRP A 199 -3.82 11.49 -5.94
C TRP A 199 -4.77 10.32 -5.66
N PRO A 200 -5.41 9.77 -6.71
CA PRO A 200 -6.26 8.60 -6.57
C PRO A 200 -5.43 7.37 -6.18
N VAL A 201 -6.06 6.40 -5.53
CA VAL A 201 -5.45 5.14 -5.07
C VAL A 201 -4.71 4.45 -6.20
N LYS A 202 -5.33 4.35 -7.37
CA LYS A 202 -4.73 3.73 -8.56
C LYS A 202 -3.36 4.32 -8.93
N ASP A 203 -3.13 5.60 -8.68
CA ASP A 203 -1.87 6.25 -9.02
C ASP A 203 -0.77 5.87 -8.01
N TYR A 204 -1.10 5.79 -6.72
CA TYR A 204 -0.22 5.21 -5.70
C TYR A 204 0.11 3.75 -6.01
N ALA A 205 -0.93 2.98 -6.32
CA ALA A 205 -0.83 1.57 -6.67
C ALA A 205 0.11 1.37 -7.87
N LYS A 206 -0.01 2.24 -8.90
CA LYS A 206 0.89 2.23 -10.05
C LYS A 206 2.35 2.50 -9.69
N VAL A 207 2.63 3.42 -8.75
CA VAL A 207 4.02 3.63 -8.28
C VAL A 207 4.52 2.43 -7.48
N PHE A 208 3.68 1.83 -6.64
CA PHE A 208 4.08 0.65 -5.85
C PHE A 208 4.38 -0.57 -6.73
N GLU A 209 3.65 -0.79 -7.83
CA GLU A 209 3.99 -1.83 -8.81
C GLU A 209 5.41 -1.69 -9.39
N CYS A 210 5.94 -0.48 -9.44
CA CYS A 210 7.28 -0.21 -9.96
C CYS A 210 8.37 -0.42 -8.90
N LEU A 211 8.02 -0.47 -7.61
CA LEU A 211 8.95 -0.69 -6.50
C LEU A 211 9.29 -2.17 -6.38
N ASP A 212 10.30 -2.58 -7.12
CA ASP A 212 10.84 -3.94 -7.04
C ASP A 212 12.01 -3.99 -6.06
N LEU A 213 12.03 -4.97 -5.16
CA LEU A 213 13.12 -5.14 -4.20
C LEU A 213 14.40 -5.61 -4.88
N THR A 214 15.55 -5.30 -4.28
CA THR A 214 16.83 -5.85 -4.77
C THR A 214 16.83 -7.38 -4.73
N ASP A 215 17.59 -8.00 -5.64
CA ASP A 215 17.68 -9.47 -5.74
C ASP A 215 18.12 -10.11 -4.41
N GLU A 216 18.94 -9.42 -3.63
CA GLU A 216 19.35 -9.86 -2.30
C GLU A 216 18.15 -10.03 -1.35
N ILE A 217 17.32 -8.99 -1.23
CA ILE A 217 16.15 -9.01 -0.33
C ILE A 217 15.09 -9.98 -0.86
N ALA A 218 14.86 -9.99 -2.17
CA ALA A 218 13.93 -10.90 -2.83
C ALA A 218 14.30 -12.37 -2.57
N LYS A 219 15.60 -12.71 -2.68
CA LYS A 219 16.10 -14.05 -2.39
C LYS A 219 15.91 -14.45 -0.93
N GLU A 220 16.07 -13.52 0.01
CA GLU A 220 15.81 -13.80 1.42
C GLU A 220 14.31 -14.02 1.69
N ALA A 221 13.42 -13.26 1.04
CA ALA A 221 11.98 -13.53 1.09
C ALA A 221 11.62 -14.91 0.48
N ASP A 222 12.23 -15.29 -0.63
CA ASP A 222 12.08 -16.62 -1.24
C ASP A 222 12.47 -17.75 -0.29
N ARG A 223 13.57 -17.58 0.47
CA ARG A 223 14.01 -18.56 1.46
C ARG A 223 12.98 -18.72 2.58
N VAL A 224 12.40 -17.62 3.07
CA VAL A 224 11.36 -17.67 4.10
C VAL A 224 10.10 -18.35 3.57
N VAL A 225 9.60 -17.96 2.40
CA VAL A 225 8.41 -18.59 1.79
C VAL A 225 8.65 -20.07 1.53
N SER A 226 9.82 -20.44 0.99
CA SER A 226 10.18 -21.84 0.75
C SER A 226 10.20 -22.65 2.04
N ARG A 227 10.70 -22.08 3.15
CA ARG A 227 10.67 -22.75 4.45
C ARG A 227 9.25 -22.93 4.99
N ILE A 228 8.39 -21.93 4.87
CA ILE A 228 6.96 -22.02 5.23
C ILE A 228 6.27 -23.15 4.45
N ARG A 229 6.53 -23.25 3.14
CA ARG A 229 5.97 -24.33 2.31
C ARG A 229 6.54 -25.70 2.67
N ALA A 230 7.83 -25.78 3.00
CA ALA A 230 8.48 -27.03 3.42
C ALA A 230 7.89 -27.59 4.72
N VAL A 231 7.68 -26.76 5.75
CA VAL A 231 7.04 -27.23 6.99
C VAL A 231 5.59 -27.67 6.77
N GLY A 232 4.88 -27.05 5.83
CA GLY A 232 3.56 -27.52 5.42
C GLY A 232 3.60 -28.91 4.77
N LYS A 233 4.62 -29.20 3.96
CA LYS A 233 4.82 -30.52 3.37
C LYS A 233 5.17 -31.58 4.41
N GLU A 234 6.09 -31.26 5.33
CA GLU A 234 6.49 -32.16 6.43
C GLU A 234 5.28 -32.60 7.27
N VAL A 235 4.32 -31.70 7.51
CA VAL A 235 3.07 -32.02 8.22
C VAL A 235 2.21 -33.00 7.42
N LEU A 236 2.02 -32.74 6.12
CA LEU A 236 1.20 -33.59 5.27
C LEU A 236 1.78 -35.01 5.17
N ASP A 237 3.08 -35.12 4.93
CA ASP A 237 3.77 -36.41 4.82
C ASP A 237 3.64 -37.23 6.13
N ASN A 238 3.66 -36.57 7.29
CA ASN A 238 3.47 -37.24 8.59
C ASN A 238 2.02 -37.69 8.83
N THR A 239 1.03 -36.89 8.40
CA THR A 239 -0.39 -37.28 8.51
C THR A 239 -0.71 -38.46 7.59
N GLU A 240 -0.19 -38.45 6.36
CA GLU A 240 -0.38 -39.55 5.40
C GLU A 240 0.30 -40.85 5.85
N ALA A 241 1.48 -40.78 6.48
CA ALA A 241 2.13 -41.94 7.06
C ALA A 241 1.29 -42.59 8.18
N MET A 242 0.55 -41.79 8.97
CA MET A 242 -0.37 -42.29 9.99
C MET A 242 -1.67 -42.86 9.40
N GLU A 243 -2.14 -42.34 8.25
CA GLU A 243 -3.34 -42.83 7.57
C GLU A 243 -3.08 -44.10 6.73
N GLN A 244 -1.89 -44.26 6.14
CA GLN A 244 -1.51 -45.44 5.37
C GLN A 244 -1.28 -46.70 6.22
N GLU A 245 -1.07 -46.58 7.53
CA GLU A 245 -1.10 -47.74 8.43
C GLU A 245 -2.52 -48.32 8.63
N ASN A 246 -3.59 -47.60 8.23
CA ASN A 246 -4.98 -47.99 8.48
C ASN A 246 -5.86 -48.24 7.24
N SER A 247 -5.40 -48.04 5.99
CA SER A 247 -6.18 -48.47 4.82
C SER A 247 -5.34 -48.76 3.56
N ILE A 248 -5.47 -49.98 3.04
CA ILE A 248 -4.90 -50.43 1.76
C ILE A 248 -5.86 -50.02 0.64
N THR A 249 -5.83 -48.77 0.20
CA THR A 249 -6.29 -48.36 -1.15
C THR A 249 -5.91 -46.91 -1.40
N SER A 250 -4.89 -46.63 -2.23
CA SER A 250 -4.59 -45.26 -2.68
C SER A 250 -4.58 -45.16 -4.21
N ASN A 251 -5.67 -44.60 -4.75
CA ASN A 251 -5.64 -43.97 -6.07
C ASN A 251 -5.15 -42.53 -5.89
N GLY A 252 -4.15 -42.15 -6.67
CA GLY A 252 -3.37 -40.93 -6.51
C GLY A 252 -4.20 -39.66 -6.37
N SER A 253 -4.11 -39.02 -5.21
CA SER A 253 -4.51 -37.63 -5.04
C SER A 253 -3.36 -36.74 -5.54
N SER A 254 -3.67 -35.74 -6.37
CA SER A 254 -2.69 -34.77 -6.81
C SER A 254 -2.25 -33.92 -5.61
N PHE A 255 -0.99 -34.04 -5.18
CA PHE A 255 -0.42 -33.31 -4.05
C PHE A 255 -0.57 -31.79 -4.22
N GLN A 256 -1.59 -31.20 -3.60
CA GLN A 256 -1.65 -29.75 -3.44
C GLN A 256 -0.92 -29.37 -2.14
N PRO A 257 0.01 -28.40 -2.20
CA PRO A 257 0.70 -27.94 -0.99
C PRO A 257 -0.31 -27.35 -0.01
N LEU A 258 -0.09 -27.56 1.29
CA LEU A 258 -0.92 -26.94 2.32
C LEU A 258 -0.97 -25.41 2.12
N PRO A 259 -2.15 -24.78 2.25
CA PRO A 259 -2.24 -23.34 2.22
C PRO A 259 -1.45 -22.75 3.41
N TYR A 260 -0.87 -21.57 3.21
CA TYR A 260 -0.40 -20.76 4.33
C TYR A 260 -1.15 -19.43 4.43
N VAL A 261 -1.54 -19.13 5.67
CA VAL A 261 -2.15 -17.88 6.09
C VAL A 261 -1.03 -17.02 6.67
N ALA A 262 -0.84 -15.80 6.16
CA ALA A 262 0.03 -14.83 6.79
C ALA A 262 -0.79 -13.88 7.65
N VAL A 263 -0.47 -13.81 8.95
CA VAL A 263 -1.14 -12.95 9.92
C VAL A 263 -0.17 -11.87 10.37
N HIS A 264 -0.48 -10.62 10.06
CA HIS A 264 0.27 -9.47 10.56
C HIS A 264 -0.30 -9.01 11.91
N MET A 265 0.33 -9.47 13.00
CA MET A 265 -0.16 -9.20 14.36
C MET A 265 0.35 -7.86 14.88
N ARG A 266 -0.50 -6.82 14.84
CA ARG A 266 -0.20 -5.54 15.50
C ARG A 266 -0.64 -5.58 16.95
N ILE A 267 0.23 -6.13 17.79
CA ILE A 267 0.03 -6.31 19.24
C ILE A 267 1.24 -5.80 20.05
N GLU A 268 2.13 -5.05 19.41
CA GLU A 268 3.30 -4.45 20.04
C GLU A 268 2.88 -3.40 21.09
N ILE A 269 3.68 -3.24 22.15
CA ILE A 269 3.33 -2.35 23.28
C ILE A 269 3.06 -0.90 22.81
N ASP A 270 3.91 -0.39 21.91
CA ASP A 270 3.78 0.96 21.37
C ASP A 270 2.50 1.11 20.53
N TRP A 271 2.12 0.07 19.81
CA TRP A 271 0.87 -0.01 19.07
C TRP A 271 -0.33 -0.05 20.00
N MET A 272 -0.32 -0.90 21.03
CA MET A 272 -1.44 -1.02 21.98
C MET A 272 -1.72 0.32 22.68
N ILE A 273 -0.68 1.00 23.15
CA ILE A 273 -0.81 2.34 23.74
C ILE A 273 -1.36 3.36 22.72
N HIS A 274 -0.95 3.26 21.46
CA HIS A 274 -1.41 4.16 20.40
C HIS A 274 -2.87 3.93 20.04
N CYS A 275 -3.26 2.67 19.82
CA CYS A 275 -4.60 2.32 19.39
C CYS A 275 -5.62 2.62 20.49
N GLU A 276 -5.33 2.34 21.77
CA GLU A 276 -6.24 2.62 22.89
C GLU A 276 -6.55 4.12 23.00
N LYS A 277 -5.51 4.96 22.86
CA LYS A 277 -5.68 6.41 22.84
C LYS A 277 -6.49 6.89 21.64
N LEU A 278 -6.37 6.21 20.49
CA LEU A 278 -7.12 6.56 19.30
C LEU A 278 -8.59 6.14 19.42
N GLU A 279 -8.85 4.95 19.93
CA GLU A 279 -10.19 4.43 20.24
C GLU A 279 -10.95 5.33 21.21
N GLN A 280 -10.29 5.76 22.30
CA GLN A 280 -10.86 6.71 23.26
C GLN A 280 -11.27 8.04 22.60
N ARG A 281 -10.49 8.52 21.63
CA ARG A 281 -10.78 9.78 20.93
C ARG A 281 -11.89 9.64 19.90
N LEU A 282 -11.94 8.51 19.21
CA LEU A 282 -12.90 8.24 18.14
C LEU A 282 -14.20 7.61 18.67
N ASN A 283 -14.23 7.20 19.95
CA ASN A 283 -15.33 6.46 20.57
C ASN A 283 -15.69 5.18 19.79
N THR A 284 -14.68 4.35 19.54
CA THR A 284 -14.80 3.06 18.84
C THR A 284 -13.98 1.99 19.54
N ASN A 285 -14.25 0.72 19.22
CA ASN A 285 -13.54 -0.47 19.71
C ASN A 285 -13.05 -1.38 18.58
N GLN A 286 -12.91 -0.83 17.37
CA GLN A 286 -12.60 -1.57 16.13
C GLN A 286 -11.17 -1.30 15.64
N ILE A 287 -10.24 -0.89 16.50
CA ILE A 287 -8.86 -0.53 16.12
C ILE A 287 -7.88 -1.48 16.78
N CYS A 288 -7.93 -1.56 18.10
CA CYS A 288 -7.14 -2.48 18.89
C CYS A 288 -7.71 -3.89 18.74
N SER A 289 -6.83 -4.89 18.80
CA SER A 289 -7.29 -6.27 19.00
C SER A 289 -6.32 -7.00 19.90
N SER A 290 -6.86 -7.83 20.78
CA SER A 290 -6.05 -8.68 21.65
C SER A 290 -5.47 -9.87 20.86
N LYS A 291 -4.40 -10.49 21.38
CA LYS A 291 -3.87 -11.76 20.85
C LYS A 291 -4.99 -12.81 20.69
N LYS A 292 -5.82 -12.96 21.72
CA LYS A 292 -6.92 -13.94 21.76
C LYS A 292 -7.95 -13.65 20.67
N GLU A 293 -8.36 -12.39 20.54
CA GLU A 293 -9.30 -11.98 19.51
C GLU A 293 -8.76 -12.26 18.10
N ILE A 294 -7.48 -11.98 17.83
CA ILE A 294 -6.88 -12.28 16.52
C ILE A 294 -6.95 -13.78 16.22
N MET A 295 -6.59 -14.63 17.19
CA MET A 295 -6.64 -16.10 17.04
C MET A 295 -8.06 -16.60 16.78
N GLU A 296 -9.03 -16.14 17.56
CA GLU A 296 -10.45 -16.50 17.41
C GLU A 296 -10.99 -16.05 16.04
N ARG A 297 -10.64 -14.84 15.59
CA ARG A 297 -11.05 -14.35 14.26
C ARG A 297 -10.45 -15.25 13.17
N VAL A 298 -9.14 -15.48 13.20
CA VAL A 298 -8.46 -16.29 12.17
C VAL A 298 -8.99 -17.72 12.12
N GLY A 299 -9.29 -18.35 13.27
CA GLY A 299 -9.94 -19.66 13.33
C GLY A 299 -11.29 -19.70 12.62
N ASN A 300 -12.07 -18.62 12.75
CA ASN A 300 -13.40 -18.47 12.16
C ASN A 300 -13.42 -18.04 10.68
N ILE A 301 -12.29 -18.11 9.94
CA ILE A 301 -12.29 -17.81 8.51
C ILE A 301 -13.10 -18.88 7.76
N ALA A 302 -14.22 -18.48 7.19
CA ALA A 302 -15.12 -19.38 6.47
C ALA A 302 -14.40 -20.13 5.33
N ARG A 303 -14.65 -21.45 5.25
CA ARG A 303 -14.11 -22.37 4.23
C ARG A 303 -12.59 -22.58 4.27
N LEU A 304 -11.90 -22.10 5.30
CA LEU A 304 -10.50 -22.47 5.52
C LEU A 304 -10.42 -23.93 5.95
N LYS A 305 -9.77 -24.77 5.16
CA LYS A 305 -9.54 -26.18 5.50
C LYS A 305 -8.30 -26.32 6.36
N THR A 306 -8.41 -27.11 7.43
CA THR A 306 -7.27 -27.54 8.25
C THR A 306 -6.76 -28.91 7.74
N PRO A 307 -5.47 -29.23 7.91
CA PRO A 307 -4.43 -28.41 8.55
C PRO A 307 -3.99 -27.21 7.69
N VAL A 308 -3.54 -26.15 8.34
CA VAL A 308 -3.07 -24.90 7.68
C VAL A 308 -1.83 -24.34 8.37
N VAL A 309 -0.86 -23.88 7.59
CA VAL A 309 0.33 -23.21 8.12
C VAL A 309 0.00 -21.74 8.38
N VAL A 310 0.28 -21.24 9.59
CA VAL A 310 0.04 -19.84 9.95
C VAL A 310 1.37 -19.13 10.17
N TYR A 311 1.76 -18.26 9.24
CA TYR A 311 2.94 -17.40 9.38
C TYR A 311 2.59 -16.15 10.20
N LEU A 312 3.32 -15.90 11.29
CA LEU A 312 3.13 -14.74 12.15
C LEU A 312 4.15 -13.64 11.81
N ALA A 313 3.68 -12.59 11.13
CA ALA A 313 4.45 -11.38 10.89
C ALA A 313 4.25 -10.43 12.08
N VAL A 314 5.23 -10.37 12.96
CA VAL A 314 5.23 -9.50 14.14
C VAL A 314 6.65 -8.99 14.44
N ALA A 315 6.73 -7.82 15.07
CA ALA A 315 7.98 -7.26 15.55
C ALA A 315 8.31 -7.82 16.96
N ASP A 316 8.89 -9.03 17.00
CA ASP A 316 9.17 -9.82 18.22
C ASP A 316 9.80 -9.01 19.37
N LYS A 317 10.67 -8.05 19.03
CA LYS A 317 11.40 -7.20 20.00
C LYS A 317 10.49 -6.29 20.85
N LEU A 318 9.24 -6.11 20.45
CA LEU A 318 8.29 -5.18 21.08
C LEU A 318 7.14 -5.89 21.79
N LEU A 319 7.23 -7.21 21.96
CA LEU A 319 6.24 -8.02 22.65
C LEU A 319 6.52 -8.09 24.16
N GLN A 320 5.45 -7.99 24.96
CA GLN A 320 5.49 -8.09 26.43
C GLN A 320 5.56 -9.56 26.92
N ASN A 321 4.86 -10.47 26.23
CA ASN A 321 4.76 -11.90 26.55
C ASN A 321 5.20 -12.73 25.34
N SER A 322 6.12 -13.69 25.56
CA SER A 322 6.87 -14.37 24.49
C SER A 322 6.13 -15.49 23.76
N SER A 323 4.98 -15.99 24.25
CA SER A 323 4.28 -17.09 23.59
C SER A 323 3.13 -16.59 22.72
N ILE A 324 3.40 -16.24 21.46
CA ILE A 324 2.38 -15.98 20.42
C ILE A 324 1.95 -17.26 19.68
N LEU A 325 2.59 -18.38 20.00
CA LEU A 325 2.43 -19.67 19.33
C LEU A 325 1.37 -20.56 20.01
N GLU A 326 0.96 -20.25 21.23
CA GLU A 326 -0.07 -20.99 21.97
C GLU A 326 -1.45 -20.33 21.85
N GLY A 327 -2.50 -21.15 21.83
CA GLY A 327 -3.91 -20.72 21.82
C GLY A 327 -4.59 -20.74 20.46
N TRP A 328 -3.93 -21.27 19.43
CA TRP A 328 -4.53 -21.48 18.12
C TRP A 328 -5.46 -22.69 18.12
N GLU A 329 -6.50 -22.64 17.28
CA GLU A 329 -7.44 -23.74 17.07
C GLU A 329 -6.75 -24.99 16.49
N GLU A 330 -7.33 -26.16 16.72
CA GLU A 330 -6.81 -27.43 16.22
C GLU A 330 -6.60 -27.40 14.69
N GLY A 331 -5.45 -27.88 14.24
CA GLY A 331 -5.06 -27.87 12.83
C GLY A 331 -4.50 -26.54 12.31
N PHE A 332 -4.52 -25.45 13.09
CA PHE A 332 -3.77 -24.24 12.79
C PHE A 332 -2.36 -24.35 13.34
N LEU A 333 -1.36 -24.23 12.47
CA LEU A 333 0.05 -24.49 12.79
C LEU A 333 0.84 -23.19 12.80
N PRO A 334 0.98 -22.50 13.95
CA PRO A 334 1.59 -21.18 14.03
C PRO A 334 3.10 -21.23 14.02
N PHE A 335 3.69 -20.35 13.21
CA PHE A 335 5.11 -20.24 12.98
C PHE A 335 5.57 -18.77 13.01
N GLU A 336 6.42 -18.44 13.98
CA GLU A 336 7.22 -17.22 13.97
C GLU A 336 8.60 -17.49 13.35
N LYS A 337 9.36 -16.42 13.09
CA LYS A 337 10.69 -16.45 12.46
C LYS A 337 11.65 -17.43 13.15
N LYS A 338 11.65 -17.44 14.49
CA LYS A 338 12.48 -18.34 15.30
C LYS A 338 12.05 -19.79 15.16
N ARG A 339 10.76 -20.10 15.26
CA ARG A 339 10.23 -21.47 15.10
C ARG A 339 10.47 -22.02 13.70
N LEU A 340 10.46 -21.17 12.67
CA LEU A 340 10.79 -21.55 11.29
C LEU A 340 12.29 -21.82 11.07
N GLY A 341 13.15 -21.37 11.99
CA GLY A 341 14.60 -21.43 11.83
C GLY A 341 15.14 -20.40 10.83
N VAL A 342 14.42 -19.30 10.60
CA VAL A 342 14.80 -18.22 9.66
C VAL A 342 15.22 -16.93 10.36
N ASP A 343 15.26 -16.89 11.69
CA ASP A 343 15.67 -15.71 12.47
C ASP A 343 17.08 -15.20 12.09
N GLY A 344 17.98 -16.11 11.73
CA GLY A 344 19.32 -15.78 11.24
C GLY A 344 19.33 -14.99 9.92
N ILE A 345 18.27 -15.05 9.11
CA ILE A 345 18.08 -14.19 7.93
C ILE A 345 17.83 -12.75 8.39
N TYR A 346 16.84 -12.57 9.27
CA TYR A 346 16.40 -11.25 9.74
C TYR A 346 17.47 -10.52 10.55
N LYS A 347 18.23 -11.24 11.38
CA LYS A 347 19.30 -10.67 12.22
C LYS A 347 20.43 -10.00 11.43
N LYS A 348 20.60 -10.33 10.15
CA LYS A 348 21.63 -9.72 9.27
C LYS A 348 21.31 -8.27 8.88
N TYR A 349 20.04 -7.89 8.96
CA TYR A 349 19.55 -6.69 8.31
C TYR A 349 18.97 -5.67 9.30
N PRO A 350 18.97 -4.37 8.96
CA PRO A 350 18.25 -3.37 9.74
C PRO A 350 16.73 -3.56 9.64
N TYR A 351 15.99 -2.94 10.57
CA TYR A 351 14.53 -3.08 10.68
C TYR A 351 13.78 -2.83 9.36
N LEU A 352 14.23 -1.83 8.58
CA LEU A 352 13.63 -1.51 7.29
C LEU A 352 13.58 -2.72 6.35
N ILE A 353 14.69 -3.44 6.24
CA ILE A 353 14.83 -4.60 5.35
C ILE A 353 14.12 -5.81 5.94
N GLN A 354 14.17 -6.00 7.27
CA GLN A 354 13.36 -7.02 7.94
C GLN A 354 11.87 -6.85 7.60
N SER A 355 11.38 -5.60 7.64
CA SER A 355 10.00 -5.27 7.27
C SER A 355 9.72 -5.54 5.78
N ALA A 356 10.70 -5.35 4.90
CA ALA A 356 10.55 -5.65 3.47
C ALA A 356 10.42 -7.16 3.21
N ILE A 357 11.18 -7.98 3.92
CA ILE A 357 11.08 -9.44 3.85
C ILE A 357 9.69 -9.90 4.33
N ASP A 358 9.24 -9.43 5.50
CA ASP A 358 7.90 -9.75 6.01
C ASP A 358 6.81 -9.30 5.03
N TYR A 359 6.97 -8.12 4.43
CA TYR A 359 6.04 -7.57 3.45
C TYR A 359 5.84 -8.53 2.27
N GLU A 360 6.93 -9.02 1.67
CA GLU A 360 6.87 -9.98 0.56
C GLU A 360 6.28 -11.33 0.95
N VAL A 361 6.65 -11.85 2.12
CA VAL A 361 6.13 -13.13 2.63
C VAL A 361 4.62 -13.05 2.81
N CYS A 362 4.11 -11.95 3.37
CA CYS A 362 2.69 -11.69 3.53
C CYS A 362 1.98 -11.46 2.19
N LEU A 363 2.60 -10.70 1.28
CA LEU A 363 2.04 -10.42 -0.05
C LEU A 363 1.80 -11.70 -0.87
N ARG A 364 2.68 -12.70 -0.71
CA ARG A 364 2.64 -14.00 -1.41
C ARG A 364 1.75 -15.06 -0.74
N ALA A 365 1.15 -14.75 0.40
CA ALA A 365 0.32 -15.70 1.14
C ALA A 365 -0.94 -16.11 0.38
N ASP A 366 -1.38 -17.34 0.61
CA ASP A 366 -2.65 -17.81 0.05
C ASP A 366 -3.80 -16.99 0.66
N ILE A 367 -3.71 -16.69 1.95
CA ILE A 367 -4.63 -15.82 2.67
C ILE A 367 -3.81 -14.81 3.49
N PHE A 368 -4.20 -13.54 3.44
CA PHE A 368 -3.60 -12.50 4.28
C PHE A 368 -4.61 -11.99 5.31
N VAL A 369 -4.19 -11.84 6.56
CA VAL A 369 -5.00 -11.29 7.64
C VAL A 369 -4.19 -10.22 8.38
N GLY A 370 -4.75 -9.03 8.57
CA GLY A 370 -4.05 -7.95 9.24
C GLY A 370 -4.97 -6.95 9.93
N ASN A 371 -4.36 -5.94 10.56
CA ASN A 371 -5.09 -4.82 11.15
C ASN A 371 -5.38 -3.75 10.10
N SER A 372 -6.63 -3.28 9.98
CA SER A 372 -7.04 -2.26 9.00
C SER A 372 -6.48 -0.86 9.26
N PHE A 373 -6.02 -0.57 10.49
CA PHE A 373 -5.37 0.70 10.84
C PHE A 373 -3.85 0.65 10.68
N SER A 374 -3.29 -0.50 10.28
CA SER A 374 -1.87 -0.59 10.00
C SER A 374 -1.56 -0.23 8.54
N THR A 375 -0.61 0.70 8.36
CA THR A 375 -0.06 0.99 7.03
C THR A 375 0.55 -0.24 6.36
N PHE A 376 1.20 -1.12 7.13
CA PHE A 376 1.79 -2.37 6.61
C PHE A 376 0.71 -3.25 5.98
N SER A 377 -0.35 -3.56 6.73
CA SER A 377 -1.45 -4.37 6.21
C SER A 377 -2.16 -3.70 5.04
N SER A 378 -2.39 -2.39 5.14
CA SER A 378 -3.12 -1.62 4.13
C SER A 378 -2.42 -1.64 2.77
N LEU A 379 -1.10 -1.50 2.75
CA LEU A 379 -0.35 -1.60 1.51
C LEU A 379 -0.34 -3.01 0.94
N ILE A 380 -0.28 -4.06 1.77
CA ILE A 380 -0.39 -5.44 1.28
C ILE A 380 -1.76 -5.68 0.63
N VAL A 381 -2.85 -5.25 1.27
CA VAL A 381 -4.19 -5.41 0.71
C VAL A 381 -4.36 -4.60 -0.57
N LEU A 382 -3.79 -3.40 -0.65
CA LEU A 382 -3.78 -2.60 -1.87
C LEU A 382 -3.10 -3.33 -3.03
N GLU A 383 -1.88 -3.85 -2.82
CA GLU A 383 -1.14 -4.56 -3.87
C GLU A 383 -1.81 -5.89 -4.25
N ARG A 384 -2.38 -6.62 -3.28
CA ARG A 384 -3.19 -7.83 -3.56
C ARG A 384 -4.44 -7.50 -4.36
N THR A 385 -5.14 -6.41 -4.02
CA THR A 385 -6.32 -5.94 -4.77
C THR A 385 -5.93 -5.60 -6.21
N GLN A 386 -4.80 -4.91 -6.41
CA GLN A 386 -4.31 -4.60 -7.75
C GLN A 386 -3.96 -5.85 -8.56
N LYS A 387 -3.29 -6.84 -7.95
CA LYS A 387 -3.01 -8.12 -8.60
C LYS A 387 -4.29 -8.82 -9.05
N ILE A 388 -5.33 -8.81 -8.20
CA ILE A 388 -6.65 -9.40 -8.51
C ILE A 388 -7.32 -8.66 -9.68
N ILE A 389 -7.27 -7.32 -9.71
CA ILE A 389 -7.78 -6.50 -10.81
C ILE A 389 -7.09 -6.83 -12.13
N THR A 390 -5.77 -6.89 -12.12
CA THR A 390 -4.96 -7.17 -13.33
C THR A 390 -5.23 -8.57 -13.88
N MET A 391 -5.71 -9.51 -13.06
CA MET A 391 -6.17 -10.82 -13.49
C MET A 391 -7.57 -10.83 -14.12
N GLY A 392 -8.25 -9.68 -14.23
CA GLY A 392 -9.59 -9.57 -14.82
C GLY A 392 -10.73 -10.03 -13.91
N VAL A 393 -10.48 -10.17 -12.60
CA VAL A 393 -11.52 -10.57 -11.64
C VAL A 393 -12.45 -9.39 -11.36
N THR A 394 -13.73 -9.54 -11.72
CA THR A 394 -14.76 -8.49 -11.57
C THR A 394 -15.46 -8.52 -10.21
N ASN A 395 -15.67 -9.70 -9.62
CA ASN A 395 -16.28 -9.85 -8.30
C ASN A 395 -15.22 -10.02 -7.20
N MET A 396 -14.71 -8.90 -6.70
CA MET A 396 -13.68 -8.86 -5.63
C MET A 396 -14.17 -9.22 -4.24
N CYS A 397 -15.48 -9.49 -4.08
CA CYS A 397 -16.09 -9.94 -2.83
C CYS A 397 -16.68 -11.33 -2.94
N GLY A 398 -16.49 -12.02 -4.08
CA GLY A 398 -16.95 -13.39 -4.31
C GLY A 398 -16.28 -14.41 -3.39
N THR A 399 -16.86 -15.61 -3.28
CA THR A 399 -16.34 -16.63 -2.37
C THR A 399 -15.10 -17.37 -2.88
N ASP A 400 -14.81 -17.26 -4.17
CA ASP A 400 -13.80 -18.08 -4.86
C ASP A 400 -12.61 -17.23 -5.33
N LEU A 401 -12.26 -16.21 -4.54
CA LEU A 401 -11.15 -15.31 -4.84
C LEU A 401 -9.81 -16.00 -4.59
N LYS A 402 -8.93 -15.91 -5.59
CA LYS A 402 -7.51 -16.19 -5.40
C LYS A 402 -6.91 -15.06 -4.56
N TRP A 403 -6.29 -15.39 -3.44
CA TRP A 403 -5.64 -14.44 -2.52
C TRP A 403 -6.56 -13.51 -1.72
N PRO A 404 -7.55 -14.05 -0.97
CA PRO A 404 -8.39 -13.21 -0.13
C PRO A 404 -7.55 -12.50 0.96
N SER A 405 -8.06 -11.35 1.39
CA SER A 405 -7.46 -10.54 2.44
C SER A 405 -8.53 -10.19 3.48
N TYR A 406 -8.15 -10.11 4.75
CA TYR A 406 -9.08 -9.89 5.85
C TYR A 406 -8.55 -8.90 6.90
N ALA A 407 -9.46 -8.14 7.49
CA ALA A 407 -9.23 -7.25 8.63
C ALA A 407 -9.73 -7.91 9.92
N TYR A 408 -8.83 -8.28 10.83
CA TYR A 408 -9.21 -9.00 12.06
C TYR A 408 -9.89 -8.11 13.11
N ASN A 409 -9.60 -6.82 13.09
CA ASN A 409 -10.11 -5.83 14.06
C ASN A 409 -11.56 -5.41 13.77
N ILE A 410 -12.13 -5.90 12.69
CA ILE A 410 -13.52 -5.68 12.30
C ILE A 410 -14.19 -7.04 12.18
N GLN A 411 -15.30 -7.20 12.90
CA GLN A 411 -16.09 -8.42 12.86
C GLN A 411 -16.70 -8.65 11.48
N GLY A 412 -16.39 -9.79 10.88
CA GLY A 412 -16.98 -10.27 9.63
C GLY A 412 -18.02 -11.38 9.84
N GLU A 413 -18.25 -12.15 8.77
CA GLU A 413 -19.13 -13.32 8.77
C GLU A 413 -18.67 -14.40 9.75
N SER A 414 -19.61 -15.12 10.36
CA SER A 414 -19.34 -16.25 11.27
C SER A 414 -18.41 -15.93 12.45
N ASN A 415 -18.46 -14.70 12.96
CA ASN A 415 -17.51 -14.18 13.95
C ASN A 415 -16.04 -14.18 13.50
N GLY A 416 -15.77 -14.39 12.21
CA GLY A 416 -14.45 -14.27 11.60
C GLY A 416 -14.03 -12.82 11.35
N PRO A 417 -12.89 -12.62 10.67
CA PRO A 417 -12.43 -11.29 10.29
C PRO A 417 -13.23 -10.77 9.08
N MET A 418 -13.35 -9.45 8.98
CA MET A 418 -14.02 -8.79 7.85
C MET A 418 -13.20 -8.97 6.57
N ARG A 419 -13.83 -9.33 5.44
CA ARG A 419 -13.16 -9.35 4.13
C ARG A 419 -12.69 -7.95 3.77
N TRP A 420 -11.52 -7.84 3.15
CA TRP A 420 -10.88 -6.55 2.93
C TRP A 420 -10.35 -6.41 1.50
N VAL A 421 -10.84 -5.39 0.81
CA VAL A 421 -10.39 -4.97 -0.52
C VAL A 421 -10.16 -3.47 -0.55
N THR A 422 -9.25 -3.01 -1.40
CA THR A 422 -8.98 -1.58 -1.55
C THR A 422 -9.87 -0.95 -2.62
N ASN A 423 -10.53 0.16 -2.31
CA ASN A 423 -11.21 0.95 -3.34
C ASN A 423 -10.16 1.65 -4.22
N MET A 424 -10.12 1.35 -5.52
CA MET A 424 -9.12 1.94 -6.43
C MET A 424 -9.51 3.31 -6.99
N SER A 425 -10.78 3.71 -6.85
CA SER A 425 -11.33 4.94 -7.43
C SER A 425 -11.26 6.16 -6.51
N GLU A 426 -11.08 5.94 -5.21
CA GLU A 426 -10.98 7.03 -4.22
C GLU A 426 -9.57 7.63 -4.18
N SER A 427 -9.40 8.78 -3.51
CA SER A 427 -8.09 9.24 -3.04
C SER A 427 -7.75 8.49 -1.75
N ILE A 428 -6.55 7.88 -1.66
CA ILE A 428 -6.15 7.24 -0.39
C ILE A 428 -5.84 8.34 0.61
N ARG A 429 -6.45 8.32 1.79
CA ARG A 429 -5.87 9.02 2.95
C ARG A 429 -5.07 8.03 3.74
N PHE A 430 -3.76 7.97 3.49
CA PHE A 430 -2.89 7.21 4.38
C PHE A 430 -2.68 8.04 5.64
N HIS A 431 -3.09 7.50 6.79
CA HIS A 431 -2.67 8.06 8.07
C HIS A 431 -1.16 7.87 8.21
N VAL A 432 -0.40 8.89 7.82
CA VAL A 432 0.97 9.05 8.30
C VAL A 432 0.84 9.36 9.79
N VAL A 433 1.28 8.45 10.65
CA VAL A 433 1.30 8.65 12.11
C VAL A 433 2.35 9.71 12.46
N VAL A 434 2.01 10.97 12.21
CA VAL A 434 2.59 12.14 12.86
C VAL A 434 1.47 12.74 13.71
N ARG A 435 1.79 12.95 14.98
CA ARG A 435 0.87 13.32 16.07
C ARG A 435 -0.25 14.29 15.65
N ASN A 436 -1.43 14.02 16.20
CA ASN A 436 -2.66 14.82 16.24
C ASN A 436 -3.64 14.62 15.07
N ALA A 437 -4.40 13.51 15.14
CA ALA A 437 -5.69 13.40 14.47
C ALA A 437 -6.81 13.74 15.48
N ALA A 438 -7.55 14.81 15.17
CA ALA A 438 -8.87 15.09 15.70
C ALA A 438 -9.90 14.61 14.67
N VAL A 439 -11.04 14.20 15.22
CA VAL A 439 -12.21 13.51 14.67
C VAL A 439 -12.86 14.25 13.49
N GLU A 440 -13.44 13.49 12.55
CA GLU A 440 -14.84 13.72 12.19
C GLU A 440 -15.57 12.42 11.85
N ASN A 441 -16.64 12.18 12.61
CA ASN A 441 -17.59 11.10 12.49
C ASN A 441 -18.58 11.43 11.37
N SER A 442 -18.70 10.55 10.38
CA SER A 442 -19.98 10.08 9.82
C SER A 442 -19.78 9.45 8.44
N ILE A 443 -20.70 8.54 8.10
CA ILE A 443 -21.03 8.08 6.75
C ILE A 443 -20.23 6.87 6.23
N PHE A 444 -20.39 5.72 6.90
CA PHE A 444 -20.59 4.46 6.18
C PHE A 444 -21.94 4.57 5.44
N ARG A 445 -21.91 5.00 4.18
CA ARG A 445 -23.02 4.80 3.24
C ARG A 445 -22.51 4.00 2.05
N ASN A 446 -23.30 2.99 1.75
CA ASN A 446 -23.22 2.02 0.67
C ASN A 446 -23.24 2.73 -0.68
N ASP A 447 -22.07 2.87 -1.30
CA ASP A 447 -21.97 3.16 -2.74
C ASP A 447 -21.18 2.03 -3.42
N PHE A 448 -21.64 0.80 -3.21
CA PHE A 448 -21.60 -0.32 -4.16
C PHE A 448 -22.80 -1.19 -3.80
N LEU A 449 -23.85 -1.14 -4.62
CA LEU A 449 -25.16 -1.73 -4.34
C LEU A 449 -25.20 -3.28 -4.35
N ASP A 450 -24.07 -3.99 -4.18
CA ASP A 450 -24.05 -5.47 -4.14
C ASP A 450 -23.07 -6.11 -3.14
N CYS A 451 -22.43 -5.37 -2.23
CA CYS A 451 -21.45 -5.95 -1.29
C CYS A 451 -21.62 -5.47 0.16
N ASN A 452 -22.57 -6.05 0.89
CA ASN A 452 -22.80 -5.79 2.31
C ASN A 452 -21.70 -6.37 3.25
N TRP A 453 -20.69 -7.07 2.72
CA TRP A 453 -19.77 -7.92 3.52
C TRP A 453 -18.28 -7.70 3.25
N CYS A 454 -17.92 -6.56 2.67
CA CYS A 454 -16.53 -6.19 2.41
C CYS A 454 -16.20 -4.83 3.04
N LEU A 455 -15.10 -4.77 3.78
CA LEU A 455 -14.45 -3.51 4.05
C LEU A 455 -13.85 -3.01 2.74
N VAL A 456 -14.53 -2.04 2.15
CA VAL A 456 -13.99 -1.17 1.11
C VAL A 456 -13.44 0.05 1.85
N ASN A 457 -12.13 0.30 1.78
CA ASN A 457 -11.53 1.47 2.43
C ASN A 457 -12.27 2.74 1.98
N LYS A 458 -13.04 3.35 2.89
CA LYS A 458 -13.65 4.67 2.74
C LYS A 458 -12.90 5.62 3.67
N ALA A 459 -12.17 6.56 3.10
CA ALA A 459 -11.35 7.50 3.87
C ALA A 459 -12.11 8.81 4.12
N SER A 460 -12.83 8.90 5.24
CA SER A 460 -13.45 10.15 5.70
C SER A 460 -12.52 10.92 6.65
N LEU A 461 -12.22 12.17 6.31
CA LEU A 461 -12.07 13.26 7.27
C LEU A 461 -12.74 14.48 6.63
N ASN A 462 -13.71 15.02 7.34
CA ASN A 462 -14.42 16.22 6.97
C ASN A 462 -13.46 17.33 6.57
N GLY A 463 -13.80 17.97 5.47
CA GLY A 463 -13.27 19.28 5.16
C GLY A 463 -14.02 20.27 6.02
N GLU A 464 -13.41 20.76 7.08
CA GLU A 464 -13.60 22.14 7.51
C GLU A 464 -12.46 22.56 8.42
N GLY A 465 -11.70 23.55 7.96
CA GLY A 465 -10.58 24.08 8.72
C GLY A 465 -11.05 24.64 10.06
N ARG A 466 -10.70 23.96 11.16
CA ARG A 466 -10.52 24.58 12.48
C ARG A 466 -9.63 23.74 13.40
N MET A 467 -9.01 24.46 14.32
CA MET A 467 -8.07 23.99 15.34
C MET A 467 -8.55 24.57 16.67
N SER A 468 -8.45 23.74 17.71
CA SER A 468 -8.61 23.98 19.15
C SER A 468 -10.03 24.13 19.73
N CYS A 469 -10.33 23.16 20.61
CA CYS A 469 -11.07 23.15 21.88
C CYS A 469 -12.20 24.16 22.14
N LEU A 470 -13.39 23.64 22.50
CA LEU A 470 -14.08 23.99 23.75
C LEU A 470 -15.21 23.00 24.05
N VAL A 471 -15.23 22.54 25.31
CA VAL A 471 -16.31 21.78 25.94
C VAL A 471 -17.46 22.75 26.22
N HIS A 472 -18.69 22.40 25.84
CA HIS A 472 -19.88 22.94 26.50
C HIS A 472 -20.64 21.79 27.16
N PHE A 473 -20.57 21.77 28.50
CA PHE A 473 -21.49 21.05 29.36
C PHE A 473 -22.83 21.81 29.35
N ASP A 474 -23.91 21.15 28.97
CA ASP A 474 -25.20 21.44 29.60
C ASP A 474 -25.30 20.57 30.86
N ARG A 475 -25.25 21.22 32.01
CA ARG A 475 -25.47 20.59 33.32
C ARG A 475 -26.97 20.32 33.50
N PRO A 476 -27.40 19.09 33.81
CA PRO A 476 -28.58 18.90 34.64
C PRO A 476 -28.23 19.29 36.08
N ARG A 477 -29.11 20.06 36.70
CA ARG A 477 -29.01 20.52 38.09
C ARG A 477 -28.75 19.35 39.06
N ARG A 478 -27.75 19.53 39.94
CA ARG A 478 -27.56 18.71 41.15
C ARG A 478 -28.87 18.66 41.96
N LYS A 479 -29.35 17.46 42.28
CA LYS A 479 -30.01 17.17 43.55
C LYS A 479 -29.11 16.24 44.35
N LYS A 480 -28.88 16.63 45.61
CA LYS A 480 -28.11 15.89 46.62
C LYS A 480 -28.85 14.59 47.00
N GLN A 481 -28.13 13.49 47.15
CA GLN A 481 -28.28 12.52 48.25
C GLN A 481 -27.06 11.58 48.27
N GLY A 482 -26.62 11.22 49.48
CA GLY A 482 -25.41 10.42 49.76
C GLY A 482 -25.64 8.91 49.66
N PRO A 483 -24.91 8.07 50.44
CA PRO A 483 -23.84 7.25 49.88
C PRO A 483 -24.07 5.73 49.99
N SER A 484 -23.47 4.98 49.08
CA SER A 484 -23.13 3.54 49.15
C SER A 484 -22.55 3.12 47.79
N GLU A 485 -21.75 2.10 47.56
CA GLU A 485 -20.80 1.24 48.28
C GLU A 485 -20.07 0.49 47.14
N LEU A 486 -18.82 0.09 47.39
CA LEU A 486 -18.05 -0.99 46.77
C LEU A 486 -18.08 -1.20 45.23
N PHE A 487 -16.92 -1.05 44.59
CA PHE A 487 -16.14 -2.20 44.09
C PHE A 487 -14.70 -1.75 43.82
N GLU A 488 -13.76 -2.41 44.51
CA GLU A 488 -12.31 -2.17 44.45
C GLU A 488 -11.75 -2.46 43.05
N LYS A 489 -10.87 -1.57 42.57
CA LYS A 489 -9.91 -1.85 41.49
C LYS A 489 -8.53 -2.05 42.13
N PRO A 490 -7.70 -2.99 41.64
CA PRO A 490 -6.36 -3.18 42.17
C PRO A 490 -5.46 -1.99 41.84
N ASN A 491 -4.83 -1.44 42.88
CA ASN A 491 -3.75 -0.47 42.79
C ASN A 491 -2.47 -1.16 42.27
N PHE A 492 -1.93 -0.69 41.15
CA PHE A 492 -0.54 -0.92 40.80
C PHE A 492 0.28 0.30 41.20
N SER A 493 1.08 0.16 42.25
CA SER A 493 2.14 1.07 42.65
C SER A 493 3.37 0.84 41.76
N VAL A 494 3.87 1.91 41.15
CA VAL A 494 5.15 1.94 40.44
C VAL A 494 6.25 2.31 41.47
N PRO A 495 7.37 1.57 41.57
CA PRO A 495 8.49 1.98 42.40
C PRO A 495 9.23 3.16 41.77
N ASN A 496 9.47 4.20 42.56
CA ASN A 496 10.30 5.34 42.20
C ASN A 496 11.76 4.92 41.97
N ALA A 497 12.37 5.40 40.89
CA ALA A 497 13.80 5.33 40.66
C ALA A 497 14.54 6.32 41.59
N PRO A 498 15.70 5.96 42.17
CA PRO A 498 16.49 6.89 42.97
C PRO A 498 17.31 7.83 42.09
N SER A 499 17.29 9.10 42.48
CA SER A 499 18.18 10.17 42.03
C SER A 499 19.55 10.04 42.70
N GLU A 500 20.64 10.08 41.93
CA GLU A 500 21.96 10.42 42.46
C GLU A 500 22.65 11.42 41.52
N ASP A 501 22.76 12.64 42.03
CA ASP A 501 23.81 13.60 41.69
C ASP A 501 25.05 13.32 42.56
N SER A 502 26.22 13.72 42.04
CA SER A 502 27.53 13.93 42.69
C SER A 502 28.49 12.74 42.91
N ASN A 503 29.42 12.55 41.97
CA ASN A 503 30.84 12.99 42.09
C ASN A 503 31.57 12.90 40.76
#